data_AF-A0A3M7Q7P5-F1
#
_entry.id   AF-A0A3M7Q7P5-F1
#
_cell.length_a   1.000
_cell.length_b   1.000
_cell.length_c   1.000
_cell.angle_alpha   90.00
_cell.angle_beta   90.00
_cell.angle_gamma   90.00
#
_symmetry.space_group_name_H-M   'P 1'
#
loop_
_entity.id
_entity.type
_entity.pdbx_description
1 polymer ?
#
loop_
_entity_poly.entity_id
_entity_poly.type
_entity_poly.pdbx_seq_one_letter_code
_entity_poly.pdbx_strand_id
1 'polypeptide(L)'
;MTYRPKNSATALAKEYNVNPSTISTILASKSKLLEMYEKNLVGPEKKRMKLSSYDDVYKAVIYWFDQIQKYNNLTVSGCDIQPQALKFATMLGHRDFKA
;
A
#
# COMPACT_ATOMS: atom_id res chain seq x y z
N MET A 1 2.00 30.42 5.88
CA MET A 1 1.17 29.34 6.46
C MET A 1 -0.29 29.73 6.26
N THR A 2 -0.94 29.35 5.15
CA THR A 2 -2.34 29.74 4.91
C THR A 2 -3.25 28.89 5.80
N TYR A 3 -3.94 29.54 6.73
CA TYR A 3 -4.96 28.92 7.58
C TYR A 3 -6.12 28.45 6.69
N ARG A 4 -6.25 27.14 6.48
CA ARG A 4 -7.43 26.55 5.82
C ARG A 4 -8.49 26.33 6.91
N PRO A 5 -9.64 27.03 6.88
CA PRO A 5 -10.68 26.83 7.88
C PRO A 5 -11.15 25.37 7.88
N LYS A 6 -11.67 24.90 9.04
CA LYS A 6 -12.39 23.62 9.12
C LYS A 6 -13.64 23.73 8.23
N ASN A 7 -13.49 23.37 6.95
CA ASN A 7 -14.61 23.32 6.02
C ASN A 7 -15.64 22.31 6.54
N SER A 8 -16.90 22.73 6.66
CA SER A 8 -18.00 21.81 6.97
C SER A 8 -18.08 20.73 5.90
N ALA A 9 -18.54 19.53 6.26
CA ALA A 9 -18.69 18.42 5.30
C ALA A 9 -19.56 18.82 4.09
N THR A 10 -20.51 19.73 4.29
CA THR A 10 -21.37 20.30 3.25
C THR A 10 -20.64 21.24 2.29
N ALA A 11 -19.68 22.04 2.77
CA ALA A 11 -18.86 22.88 1.91
C ALA A 11 -17.93 22.03 1.03
N LEU A 12 -17.28 21.01 1.61
CA LEU A 12 -16.44 20.06 0.87
C LEU A 12 -17.24 19.25 -0.14
N ALA A 13 -18.45 18.82 0.21
CA ALA A 13 -19.33 18.09 -0.70
C ALA A 13 -19.65 18.90 -1.97
N LYS A 14 -19.92 20.21 -1.81
CA LYS A 14 -20.13 21.12 -2.95
C LYS A 14 -18.86 21.37 -3.75
N GLU A 15 -17.74 21.63 -3.07
CA GLU A 15 -16.43 21.89 -3.71
C GLU A 15 -15.97 20.71 -4.58
N TYR A 16 -16.10 19.49 -4.07
CA TYR A 16 -15.64 18.28 -4.76
C TYR A 16 -16.75 17.57 -5.55
N ASN A 17 -17.95 18.15 -5.62
CA ASN A 17 -19.13 17.59 -6.29
C ASN A 17 -19.40 16.11 -5.90
N VAL A 18 -19.42 15.84 -4.60
CA VAL A 18 -19.69 14.51 -4.03
C VAL A 18 -20.79 14.57 -2.98
N ASN A 19 -21.37 13.42 -2.67
CA ASN A 19 -22.39 13.33 -1.61
C ASN A 19 -21.77 13.70 -0.25
N PRO A 20 -22.45 14.52 0.60
CA PRO A 20 -22.04 14.77 1.97
C PRO A 20 -21.76 13.50 2.81
N SER A 21 -22.47 12.40 2.53
CA SER A 21 -22.21 11.10 3.18
C SER A 21 -20.83 10.55 2.80
N THR A 22 -20.37 10.73 1.56
CA THR A 22 -19.03 10.35 1.09
C THR A 22 -17.96 11.13 1.84
N ILE A 23 -18.11 12.45 1.97
CA ILE A 23 -17.18 13.28 2.76
C ILE A 23 -17.15 12.80 4.22
N SER A 24 -18.31 12.51 4.80
CA SER A 24 -18.41 12.03 6.19
C SER A 24 -17.67 10.70 6.39
N THR A 25 -17.82 9.75 5.46
CA THR A 25 -17.11 8.46 5.48
C THR A 25 -15.59 8.64 5.34
N ILE A 26 -15.14 9.54 4.46
CA ILE A 26 -13.71 9.85 4.29
C ILE A 26 -13.15 10.49 5.57
N LEU A 27 -13.87 11.43 6.18
CA LEU A 27 -13.45 12.07 7.43
C LEU A 27 -13.41 11.09 8.60
N ALA A 28 -14.38 10.18 8.69
CA ALA A 28 -14.39 9.11 9.70
C ALA A 28 -13.19 8.16 9.53
N SER A 29 -12.77 7.91 8.29
CA SER A 29 -11.62 7.05 7.97
C SER A 29 -10.29 7.80 7.86
N LYS A 30 -10.26 9.11 8.19
CA LYS A 30 -9.12 10.00 7.93
C LYS A 30 -7.82 9.52 8.54
N SER A 31 -7.84 9.12 9.82
CA SER A 31 -6.64 8.66 10.53
C SER A 31 -6.00 7.46 9.83
N LYS A 32 -6.82 6.45 9.48
CA LYS A 32 -6.39 5.26 8.76
C LYS A 32 -5.83 5.58 7.37
N LEU A 33 -6.47 6.50 6.64
CA LEU A 33 -6.00 6.93 5.32
C LEU A 33 -4.63 7.62 5.41
N LEU A 34 -4.44 8.49 6.40
CA LEU A 34 -3.16 9.16 6.64
C LEU A 34 -2.06 8.18 7.03
N GLU A 35 -2.34 7.26 7.96
CA GLU A 35 -1.36 6.25 8.38
C GLU A 35 -0.90 5.38 7.19
N MET A 36 -1.83 4.93 6.35
CA MET A 36 -1.52 4.11 5.17
C MET A 36 -0.71 4.89 4.12
N TYR A 37 -0.99 6.19 3.97
CA TYR A 37 -0.25 7.08 3.07
C TYR A 37 1.18 7.34 3.58
N GLU A 38 1.33 7.69 4.86
CA GLU A 38 2.63 7.93 5.49
C GLU A 38 3.53 6.68 5.48
N LYS A 39 2.95 5.49 5.67
CA LYS A 39 3.65 4.21 5.56
C LYS A 39 3.89 3.76 4.11
N ASN A 40 3.51 4.55 3.11
CA ASN A 40 3.59 4.23 1.69
C ASN A 40 2.93 2.87 1.32
N LEU A 41 1.91 2.45 2.07
CA LEU A 41 1.22 1.17 1.85
C LEU A 41 0.20 1.27 0.70
N VAL A 42 -0.35 2.47 0.49
CA VAL A 42 -1.35 2.75 -0.55
C VAL A 42 -0.98 4.07 -1.21
N GLY A 43 -0.67 4.01 -2.51
CA GLY A 43 -0.38 5.21 -3.30
C GLY A 43 -1.65 6.00 -3.65
N PRO A 44 -1.50 7.29 -4.01
CA PRO A 44 -2.63 8.16 -4.36
C PRO A 44 -3.44 7.67 -5.56
N GLU A 45 -2.87 6.81 -6.41
CA GLU A 45 -3.53 6.17 -7.54
C GLU A 45 -4.50 5.04 -7.14
N LYS A 46 -4.38 4.52 -5.91
CA LYS A 46 -5.20 3.38 -5.44
C LYS A 46 -6.49 3.86 -4.77
N LYS A 47 -7.62 3.36 -5.27
CA LYS A 47 -8.97 3.61 -4.71
C LYS A 47 -9.32 2.73 -3.51
N ARG A 48 -8.56 1.67 -3.23
CA ARG A 48 -8.85 0.68 -2.17
C ARG A 48 -7.63 0.47 -1.28
N MET A 49 -7.86 0.44 0.04
CA MET A 49 -6.87 0.04 1.05
C MET A 49 -6.77 -1.49 1.14
N LYS A 50 -6.52 -2.17 0.02
CA LYS A 50 -6.29 -3.62 0.01
C LYS A 50 -4.81 -3.88 0.22
N LEU A 51 -4.46 -4.43 1.37
CA LEU A 51 -3.12 -4.95 1.64
C LEU A 51 -3.05 -6.42 1.21
N SER A 52 -1.83 -6.88 0.91
CA SER A 52 -1.59 -8.30 0.67
C SER A 52 -1.78 -9.08 1.97
N SER A 53 -2.39 -10.27 1.89
CA SER A 53 -2.42 -11.22 3.02
C SER A 53 -1.03 -11.79 3.34
N TYR A 54 -0.07 -11.62 2.43
CA TYR A 54 1.31 -12.10 2.51
C TYR A 54 2.31 -10.94 2.42
N ASP A 55 2.06 -9.88 3.21
CA ASP A 55 2.86 -8.65 3.20
C ASP A 55 4.31 -8.88 3.67
N ASP A 56 4.52 -9.82 4.58
CA ASP A 56 5.82 -10.28 5.04
C ASP A 56 6.62 -10.99 3.94
N VAL A 57 5.97 -11.87 3.15
CA VAL A 57 6.57 -12.51 1.98
C VAL A 57 6.96 -11.45 0.95
N TYR A 58 6.06 -10.50 0.66
CA TYR A 58 6.33 -9.41 -0.28
C TYR A 58 7.54 -8.58 0.17
N LYS A 59 7.60 -8.19 1.45
CA LYS A 59 8.75 -7.44 2.01
C LYS A 59 10.06 -8.22 1.90
N ALA A 60 10.05 -9.52 2.19
CA ALA A 60 11.22 -10.37 2.08
C ALA A 60 11.74 -10.45 0.63
N VAL A 61 10.83 -10.59 -0.34
CA VAL A 61 11.15 -10.61 -1.77
C VAL A 61 11.73 -9.27 -2.23
N ILE A 62 11.09 -8.14 -1.86
CA ILE A 62 11.58 -6.81 -2.23
C ILE A 62 12.96 -6.54 -1.62
N TYR A 63 13.15 -6.89 -0.34
CA TYR A 63 14.46 -6.74 0.30
C TYR A 63 15.53 -7.54 -0.43
N TRP A 64 15.29 -8.83 -0.69
CA TRP A 64 16.21 -9.68 -1.43
C TRP A 64 16.53 -9.14 -2.84
N PHE A 65 15.52 -8.68 -3.57
CA PHE A 65 15.68 -8.11 -4.90
C PHE A 65 16.56 -6.86 -4.87
N ASP A 66 16.32 -5.96 -3.92
CA ASP A 66 17.12 -4.76 -3.71
C ASP A 66 18.57 -5.09 -3.33
N GLN A 67 18.80 -6.13 -2.52
CA GLN A 67 20.16 -6.60 -2.23
C GLN A 67 20.86 -7.12 -3.49
N ILE A 68 20.20 -7.94 -4.31
CA ILE A 68 20.81 -8.45 -5.56
C ILE A 68 21.14 -7.31 -6.52
N GLN A 69 20.23 -6.35 -6.70
CA GLN A 69 20.49 -5.21 -7.57
C GLN A 69 21.66 -4.35 -7.08
N LYS A 70 21.74 -4.10 -5.77
CA LYS A 70 22.79 -3.25 -5.18
C LYS A 70 24.18 -3.88 -5.20
N TYR A 71 24.29 -5.18 -4.94
CA TYR A 71 25.59 -5.82 -4.71
C TYR A 71 26.09 -6.66 -5.87
N ASN A 72 25.19 -7.20 -6.70
CA ASN A 72 25.56 -8.17 -7.72
C ASN A 72 25.40 -7.63 -9.16
N ASN A 73 24.77 -6.46 -9.33
CA ASN A 73 24.40 -5.89 -10.65
C ASN A 73 23.72 -6.91 -11.59
N LEU A 74 23.01 -7.89 -11.02
CA LEU A 74 22.35 -8.94 -11.79
C LEU A 74 20.93 -8.49 -12.14
N THR A 75 20.57 -8.68 -13.41
CA THR A 75 19.19 -8.51 -13.85
C THR A 75 18.38 -9.72 -13.39
N VAL A 76 17.50 -9.52 -12.42
CA VAL A 76 16.55 -10.54 -11.95
C VAL A 76 15.28 -10.43 -12.78
N SER A 77 14.92 -11.52 -13.46
CA SER A 77 13.68 -11.60 -14.24
C SER A 77 12.49 -11.93 -13.33
N GLY A 78 11.26 -11.69 -13.82
CA GLY A 78 10.06 -12.11 -13.10
C GLY A 78 10.01 -13.61 -12.79
N CYS A 79 10.57 -14.45 -13.68
CA CYS A 79 10.67 -15.89 -13.49
C CYS A 79 11.58 -16.29 -12.32
N ASP A 80 12.54 -15.45 -11.96
CA ASP A 80 13.44 -15.68 -10.82
C ASP A 80 12.80 -15.26 -9.49
N ILE A 81 11.84 -14.32 -9.53
CA ILE A 81 11.16 -13.79 -8.35
C ILE A 81 10.17 -14.83 -7.77
N GLN A 82 9.43 -15.53 -8.63
CA GLN A 82 8.44 -16.53 -8.20
C GLN A 82 9.00 -17.65 -7.31
N PRO A 83 10.07 -18.38 -7.69
CA PRO A 83 10.64 -19.42 -6.85
C PRO A 83 11.20 -18.85 -5.54
N GLN A 84 11.72 -17.63 -5.57
CA GLN A 84 12.19 -16.97 -4.36
C GLN A 84 11.04 -16.59 -3.41
N ALA A 85 9.90 -16.12 -3.95
CA ALA A 85 8.71 -15.83 -3.18
C ALA A 85 8.14 -17.09 -2.51
N LEU A 86 8.10 -18.22 -3.22
CA LEU A 86 7.71 -19.53 -2.66
C LEU A 86 8.64 -19.96 -1.52
N LYS A 87 9.95 -19.75 -1.68
CA LYS A 87 10.94 -20.04 -0.63
C LYS A 87 10.69 -19.20 0.62
N PHE A 88 10.50 -17.90 0.48
CA PHE A 88 10.20 -17.02 1.62
C PHE A 88 8.86 -17.35 2.27
N ALA A 89 7.82 -17.65 1.48
CA ALA A 89 6.54 -18.07 2.01
C ALA A 89 6.66 -19.34 2.86
N THR A 90 7.42 -20.33 2.39
CA THR A 90 7.69 -21.55 3.15
C THR A 90 8.43 -21.26 4.46
N MET A 91 9.46 -20.41 4.42
CA MET A 91 10.24 -20.03 5.62
C MET A 91 9.40 -19.23 6.64
N LEU A 92 8.44 -18.44 6.16
CA LEU A 92 7.54 -17.64 6.99
C LEU A 92 6.28 -18.41 7.42
N GLY A 93 6.13 -19.67 7.01
CA GLY A 93 5.02 -20.54 7.41
C GLY A 93 3.75 -20.46 6.54
N HIS A 94 3.78 -19.72 5.44
CA HIS A 94 2.65 -19.56 4.50
C HIS A 94 2.59 -20.72 3.50
N ARG A 95 2.16 -21.90 3.97
CA ARG A 95 2.10 -23.13 3.15
C ARG A 95 1.09 -23.07 2.00
N ASP A 96 0.08 -22.21 2.11
CA ASP A 96 -0.96 -22.03 1.09
C ASP A 96 -0.63 -20.93 0.06
N PHE A 97 0.56 -20.31 0.17
CA PHE A 97 1.00 -19.27 -0.75
C PHE A 97 1.22 -19.81 -2.17
N LYS A 98 0.80 -19.04 -3.17
CA LYS A 98 1.00 -19.32 -4.60
C LYS A 98 1.59 -18.09 -5.27
N ALA A 99 2.67 -18.27 -6.01
CA ALA A 99 3.43 -17.22 -6.71
C ALA A 99 3.01 -17.07 -8.18
#